data_AF-A0A3D2KBC4-F1
#
_entry.id   AF-A0A3D2KBC4-F1
#
_cell.length_a   1.000
_cell.length_b   1.000
_cell.length_c   1.000
_cell.angle_alpha   90.00
_cell.angle_beta   90.00
_cell.angle_gamma   90.00
#
_symmetry.space_group_name_H-M   'P 1'
#
loop_
_entity.id
_entity.type
_entity.pdbx_description
1 polymer ?
#
loop_
_entity_poly.entity_id
_entity_poly.type
_entity_poly.pdbx_seq_one_letter_code
_entity_poly.pdbx_strand_id
1 'polypeptide(L)'
;TGDLGIYGSKLFLELLESEGIHAAGVHKDCGEMIFDKKQRCPQGGSGAGCSSVVFNSYFLHHMSAGAIKRILLVPTGALLSKLSSLQGETIPGIANAVSFEREE
;
A
#
# COMPACT_ATOMS: atom_id res chain seq x y z
N THR A 1 0.30 -3.04 -1.21
CA THR A 1 0.11 -4.49 -1.29
C THR A 1 1.36 -5.17 -1.85
N GLY A 2 2.50 -4.94 -1.20
CA GLY A 2 3.79 -5.49 -1.63
C GLY A 2 4.21 -5.07 -3.04
N ASP A 3 4.80 -5.99 -3.78
CA ASP A 3 5.21 -5.87 -5.18
C ASP A 3 4.07 -6.04 -6.19
N LEU A 4 2.88 -6.39 -5.70
CA LEU A 4 1.65 -6.48 -6.47
C LEU A 4 0.76 -5.27 -6.20
N GLY A 5 1.26 -4.05 -6.39
CA GLY A 5 0.49 -2.82 -6.16
C GLY A 5 -0.87 -2.82 -6.86
N ILE A 6 -0.89 -3.07 -8.18
CA ILE A 6 -2.14 -3.03 -8.97
C ILE A 6 -3.04 -4.26 -8.71
N TYR A 7 -2.48 -5.47 -8.83
CA TYR A 7 -3.27 -6.70 -8.67
C TYR A 7 -3.64 -6.96 -7.20
N GLY A 8 -2.68 -6.78 -6.30
CA GLY A 8 -2.89 -6.96 -4.87
C GLY A 8 -3.87 -5.95 -4.28
N SER A 9 -3.92 -4.71 -4.79
CA SER A 9 -4.95 -3.71 -4.42
C SER A 9 -6.37 -4.22 -4.72
N LYS A 10 -6.57 -4.82 -5.91
CA LYS A 10 -7.85 -5.45 -6.28
C LYS A 10 -8.20 -6.63 -5.37
N LEU A 11 -7.24 -7.54 -5.16
CA LEU A 11 -7.44 -8.69 -4.28
C LEU A 11 -7.73 -8.26 -2.84
N PHE A 12 -7.06 -7.22 -2.34
CA PHE A 12 -7.32 -6.68 -1.00
C PHE A 12 -8.73 -6.13 -0.87
N LEU A 13 -9.23 -5.40 -1.88
CA LEU A 13 -10.61 -4.95 -1.91
C LEU A 13 -11.61 -6.11 -1.93
N GLU A 14 -11.35 -7.17 -2.71
CA GLU A 14 -12.19 -8.38 -2.71
C GLU A 14 -12.21 -9.08 -1.34
N LEU A 15 -11.05 -9.18 -0.67
CA LEU A 15 -10.95 -9.73 0.68
C LEU A 15 -11.73 -8.89 1.70
N LEU A 16 -11.59 -7.57 1.68
CA LEU A 16 -12.36 -6.69 2.56
C LEU A 16 -13.86 -6.81 2.33
N GLU A 17 -14.29 -6.86 1.06
CA GLU A 17 -15.69 -7.04 0.70
C GLU A 17 -16.25 -8.36 1.25
N SER A 18 -15.46 -9.45 1.21
CA SER A 18 -15.85 -10.75 1.78
C SER A 18 -16.04 -10.73 3.30
N GLU A 19 -15.38 -9.78 3.99
CA GLU A 19 -15.52 -9.52 5.42
C GLU A 19 -16.57 -8.43 5.74
N GLY A 20 -17.31 -7.95 4.73
CA GLY A 20 -18.32 -6.89 4.88
C GLY A 20 -17.75 -5.48 5.06
N ILE A 21 -16.48 -5.27 4.71
CA ILE A 21 -15.79 -3.98 4.79
C ILE A 21 -15.70 -3.35 3.39
N HIS A 22 -16.52 -2.33 3.14
CA HIS A 22 -16.53 -1.62 1.86
C HIS A 22 -15.48 -0.50 1.83
N ALA A 23 -14.31 -0.78 1.25
CA ALA A 23 -13.24 0.21 1.08
C ALA A 23 -13.07 0.71 -0.37
N ALA A 24 -13.90 0.23 -1.29
CA ALA A 24 -13.90 0.68 -2.68
C ALA A 24 -14.14 2.20 -2.77
N GLY A 25 -13.33 2.90 -3.58
CA GLY A 25 -13.39 4.35 -3.75
C GLY A 25 -12.52 5.15 -2.77
N VAL A 26 -12.27 4.63 -1.55
CA VAL A 26 -11.38 5.28 -0.55
C VAL A 26 -10.01 4.62 -0.47
N HIS A 27 -9.89 3.33 -0.82
CA HIS A 27 -8.62 2.63 -0.87
C HIS A 27 -7.71 3.20 -1.98
N LYS A 28 -6.43 3.36 -1.65
CA LYS A 28 -5.36 3.72 -2.57
C LYS A 28 -4.12 2.91 -2.23
N ASP A 29 -3.49 2.34 -3.25
CA ASP A 29 -2.21 1.65 -3.11
C ASP A 29 -1.05 2.56 -3.56
N CYS A 30 -0.03 2.71 -2.70
CA CYS A 30 1.11 3.57 -3.01
C CYS A 30 1.92 3.05 -4.22
N GLY A 31 2.00 1.73 -4.40
CA GLY A 31 2.69 1.11 -5.52
C GLY A 31 1.96 1.35 -6.84
N GLU A 32 0.63 1.35 -6.83
CA GLU A 32 -0.18 1.74 -8.00
C GLU A 32 -0.03 3.22 -8.36
N MET A 33 0.17 4.10 -7.38
CA MET A 33 0.23 5.56 -7.58
C MET A 33 1.59 6.09 -8.02
N ILE A 34 2.70 5.41 -7.70
CA ILE A 34 4.05 6.00 -7.79
C ILE A 34 4.60 6.08 -9.23
N PHE A 35 4.08 5.27 -10.17
CA PHE A 35 4.56 5.23 -11.55
C PHE A 35 3.43 5.50 -12.54
N ASP A 36 3.74 6.22 -13.63
CA ASP A 36 2.87 6.29 -14.79
C ASP A 36 2.92 4.98 -15.61
N LYS A 37 1.82 4.66 -16.29
CA LYS A 37 1.68 3.47 -17.15
C LYS A 37 2.77 3.40 -18.23
N LYS A 38 3.28 4.55 -18.67
CA LYS A 38 4.36 4.65 -19.68
C LYS A 38 5.71 4.13 -19.19
N GLN A 39 5.94 4.13 -17.87
CA GLN A 39 7.23 3.75 -17.26
C GLN A 39 7.44 2.24 -17.15
N ARG A 40 6.50 1.43 -17.68
CA ARG A 40 6.59 -0.04 -17.79
C ARG A 40 6.81 -0.76 -16.45
N CYS A 41 6.12 -0.32 -15.38
CA CYS A 41 6.00 -1.04 -14.11
C CYS A 41 4.62 -1.71 -14.02
N PRO A 42 4.43 -2.93 -14.56
CA PRO A 42 3.11 -3.51 -14.79
C PRO A 42 2.31 -3.73 -13.49
N GLN A 43 2.98 -3.98 -12.37
CA GLN A 43 2.35 -4.20 -11.07
C GLN A 43 2.51 -3.01 -10.11
N GLY A 44 3.09 -1.90 -10.57
CA GLY A 44 3.40 -0.74 -9.73
C GLY A 44 4.77 -0.83 -9.05
N GLY A 45 4.98 0.05 -8.06
CA GLY A 45 6.18 0.10 -7.23
C GLY A 45 6.09 -0.73 -5.95
N SER A 46 7.25 -0.98 -5.33
CA SER A 46 7.37 -1.80 -4.12
C SER A 46 8.56 -1.39 -3.25
N GLY A 47 8.70 -2.02 -2.10
CA GLY A 47 9.82 -1.84 -1.18
C GLY A 47 9.60 -0.73 -0.13
N ALA A 48 10.53 -0.66 0.83
CA ALA A 48 10.41 0.18 2.02
C ALA A 48 10.25 1.69 1.71
N GLY A 49 10.80 2.14 0.58
CA GLY A 49 10.66 3.52 0.13
C GLY A 49 9.25 3.83 -0.38
N CYS A 50 8.57 2.89 -1.04
CA CYS A 50 7.40 3.19 -1.86
C CYS A 50 6.25 3.86 -1.08
N SER A 51 5.82 3.26 0.03
CA SER A 51 4.77 3.85 0.88
C SER A 51 5.22 5.18 1.50
N SER A 52 6.49 5.26 1.89
CA SER A 52 7.07 6.43 2.55
C SER A 52 7.13 7.64 1.62
N VAL A 53 7.57 7.48 0.37
CA VAL A 53 7.67 8.60 -0.58
C VAL A 53 6.28 9.09 -0.98
N VAL A 54 5.36 8.16 -1.30
CA VAL A 54 3.99 8.55 -1.71
C VAL A 54 3.25 9.21 -0.55
N PHE A 55 3.36 8.68 0.67
CA PHE A 55 2.74 9.30 1.84
C PHE A 55 3.29 10.70 2.09
N ASN A 56 4.60 10.85 2.23
CA ASN A 56 5.20 12.14 2.60
C ASN A 56 5.08 13.20 1.50
N SER A 57 5.13 12.82 0.22
CA SER A 57 5.11 13.79 -0.88
C SER A 57 3.70 14.13 -1.37
N TYR A 58 2.77 13.16 -1.38
CA TYR A 58 1.43 13.35 -1.92
C TYR A 58 0.40 13.52 -0.81
N PHE A 59 0.24 12.51 0.05
CA PHE A 59 -0.84 12.48 1.02
C PHE A 59 -0.65 13.52 2.13
N LEU A 60 0.55 13.63 2.70
CA LEU A 60 0.83 14.59 3.76
C LEU A 60 0.62 16.03 3.28
N HIS A 61 1.01 16.35 2.04
CA HIS A 61 0.75 17.66 1.43
C HIS A 61 -0.76 17.95 1.33
N HIS A 62 -1.57 16.99 0.85
CA HIS A 62 -3.01 17.14 0.74
C HIS A 62 -3.71 17.21 2.12
N MET A 63 -3.16 16.51 3.11
CA MET A 63 -3.60 16.64 4.50
C MET A 63 -3.32 18.04 5.03
N SER A 64 -2.10 18.57 4.87
CA SER A 64 -1.77 19.93 5.29
C SER A 64 -2.63 21.00 4.61
N ALA A 65 -3.00 20.79 3.34
CA ALA A 65 -3.92 21.66 2.60
C ALA A 65 -5.40 21.55 3.02
N GLY A 66 -5.74 20.61 3.93
CA GLY A 66 -7.10 20.38 4.43
C GLY A 66 -7.99 19.57 3.49
N ALA A 67 -7.47 19.13 2.33
CA ALA A 67 -8.23 18.32 1.38
C ALA A 67 -8.48 16.90 1.91
N ILE A 68 -7.61 16.39 2.78
CA ILE A 68 -7.76 15.09 3.45
C ILE A 68 -7.68 15.31 4.96
N LYS A 69 -8.71 14.88 5.70
CA LYS A 69 -8.77 15.06 7.15
C LYS A 69 -8.17 13.90 7.94
N ARG A 70 -8.33 12.67 7.43
CA ARG A 70 -7.86 11.44 8.08
C ARG A 70 -7.38 10.42 7.06
N ILE A 71 -6.31 9.70 7.39
CA ILE A 71 -5.75 8.60 6.59
C ILE A 71 -5.34 7.46 7.51
N LEU A 72 -5.68 6.23 7.14
CA LEU A 72 -5.08 5.03 7.71
C LEU A 72 -3.98 4.54 6.76
N LEU A 73 -2.72 4.76 7.12
CA LEU A 73 -1.58 4.28 6.36
C LEU A 73 -1.26 2.84 6.80
N VAL A 74 -1.21 1.91 5.86
CA VAL A 74 -0.96 0.48 6.13
C VAL A 74 0.20 -0.05 5.28
N PRO A 75 1.48 0.19 5.67
CA PRO A 75 2.61 -0.40 4.97
C PRO A 75 2.66 -1.92 5.18
N THR A 76 2.87 -2.64 4.08
CA THR A 76 2.94 -4.11 4.06
C THR A 76 4.38 -4.57 3.79
N GLY A 77 4.80 -5.68 4.41
CA GLY A 77 6.10 -6.31 4.18
C GLY A 77 5.99 -7.81 3.96
N ALA A 78 6.92 -8.37 3.18
CA ALA A 78 7.15 -9.80 3.08
C ALA A 78 8.41 -10.14 3.88
N LEU A 79 8.34 -11.14 4.75
CA LEU A 79 9.42 -11.54 5.64
C LEU A 79 10.17 -12.73 5.03
N LEU A 80 11.13 -12.46 4.14
CA LEU A 80 11.88 -13.51 3.45
C LEU A 80 13.40 -13.29 3.50
N SER A 81 14.12 -14.40 3.29
CA SER A 81 15.55 -14.42 3.02
C SER A 81 15.84 -15.27 1.80
N LYS A 82 17.04 -15.13 1.20
CA LYS A 82 17.45 -16.01 0.10
C LYS A 82 17.40 -17.49 0.49
N LEU A 83 17.75 -17.80 1.74
CA LEU A 83 17.80 -19.17 2.24
C LEU A 83 16.41 -19.77 2.38
N SER A 84 15.50 -19.11 3.10
CA SER A 84 14.13 -19.60 3.32
C SER A 84 13.39 -19.84 1.99
N SER A 85 13.55 -18.91 1.03
CA SER A 85 12.94 -19.05 -0.30
C SER A 85 13.49 -20.24 -1.10
N LEU A 86 14.80 -20.50 -1.03
CA LEU A 86 15.42 -21.63 -1.74
C LEU A 86 15.16 -22.99 -1.06
N GLN A 87 14.81 -22.98 0.22
CA GLN A 87 14.39 -24.17 0.96
C GLN A 87 12.91 -24.51 0.76
N GLY A 88 12.17 -23.70 0.00
CA GLY A 88 10.74 -23.93 -0.25
C GLY A 88 9.85 -23.56 0.93
N GLU A 89 10.34 -22.75 1.87
CA GLU A 89 9.51 -22.24 2.96
C GLU A 89 8.48 -21.22 2.45
N THR A 90 7.35 -21.14 3.13
CA THR A 90 6.33 -20.12 2.86
C THR A 90 6.85 -18.73 3.17
N ILE A 91 6.39 -17.70 2.45
CA ILE A 91 6.74 -16.29 2.72
C ILE A 91 5.68 -15.68 3.66
N PRO A 92 6.01 -15.37 4.92
CA PRO A 92 5.09 -14.68 5.82
C PRO A 92 4.93 -13.21 5.41
N GLY A 93 3.69 -12.71 5.44
CA GLY A 93 3.36 -11.30 5.25
C GLY A 93 3.08 -10.59 6.57
N ILE A 94 3.37 -9.30 6.64
CA ILE A 94 3.03 -8.43 7.78
C ILE A 94 2.48 -7.09 7.29
N ALA A 95 1.60 -6.47 8.07
CA ALA A 95 1.11 -5.12 7.85
C ALA A 95 1.09 -4.36 9.18
N ASN A 96 1.55 -3.12 9.18
CA ASN A 96 1.44 -2.22 10.34
C ASN A 96 0.49 -1.08 9.98
N ALA A 97 -0.38 -0.67 10.90
CA ALA A 97 -1.36 0.39 10.64
C ALA A 97 -1.07 1.63 11.50
N VAL A 98 -1.11 2.81 10.89
CA VAL A 98 -0.93 4.10 11.56
C VAL A 98 -2.04 5.05 11.10
N SER A 99 -2.81 5.60 12.05
CA SER A 99 -3.82 6.62 11.77
C SER A 99 -3.19 8.00 11.84
N PHE A 100 -3.39 8.80 10.80
CA PHE A 100 -3.02 10.21 10.74
C PHE A 100 -4.29 11.05 10.66
N GLU A 101 -4.38 12.07 11.48
CA GLU A 101 -5.50 13.00 11.54
C GLU A 101 -4.96 14.43 11.55
N ARG A 102 -5.59 15.32 10.78
CA ARG A 102 -5.25 16.74 10.78
C ARG A 102 -5.93 17.38 12.00
N GLU A 103 -5.14 17.99 12.88
CA GLU A 103 -5.66 18.89 13.91
C GLU A 103 -6.30 20.12 13.25
N GLU A 104 -7.47 20.52 13.73
CA GLU A 104 -8.31 21.54 13.09
C GLU A 104 -7.65 22.92 13.00
#